data_AF-W1XIY4-F1
#
_entry.id   AF-W1XIY4-F1
#
_cell.length_a   1.000
_cell.length_b   1.000
_cell.length_c   1.000
_cell.angle_alpha   90.00
_cell.angle_beta   90.00
_cell.angle_gamma   90.00
#
_symmetry.space_group_name_H-M   'P 1'
#
loop_
_entity.id
_entity.type
_entity.pdbx_description
1 polymer ?
#
loop_
_entity_poly.entity_id
_entity_poly.type
_entity_poly.pdbx_seq_one_letter_code
_entity_poly.pdbx_strand_id
1 'polypeptide(L)'
;TLSEEEHYRKAIGYNGAFAYARTLEEARYLVAGQQGLLLLDCFKYLTDPMPGIERKVLTNHGKPMERHYYFISQRNQNNSYIVALRDMFRQVLEEL
;
A
#
# COMPACT_ATOMS: atom_id res chain seq x y z
N THR A 1 10.12 1.15 -11.74
CA THR A 1 9.58 2.36 -12.38
C THR A 1 8.58 1.99 -13.48
N LEU A 2 8.97 1.42 -14.64
CA LEU A 2 7.99 0.99 -15.66
C LEU A 2 7.03 -0.13 -15.22
N SER A 3 7.55 -1.15 -14.53
CA SER A 3 6.74 -2.30 -14.05
C SER A 3 5.66 -1.92 -13.03
N GLU A 4 5.87 -0.84 -12.27
CA GLU A 4 4.96 -0.44 -11.19
C GLU A 4 3.85 0.46 -11.74
N GLU A 5 4.18 1.42 -12.61
CA GLU A 5 3.18 2.19 -13.35
C GLU A 5 2.29 1.28 -14.20
N GLU A 6 2.88 0.29 -14.87
CA GLU A 6 2.12 -0.67 -15.68
C GLU A 6 1.21 -1.55 -14.82
N HIS A 7 1.65 -1.92 -13.60
CA HIS A 7 0.80 -2.57 -12.61
C HIS A 7 -0.38 -1.68 -12.22
N TYR A 8 -0.16 -0.42 -11.85
CA TYR A 8 -1.24 0.50 -11.49
C TYR A 8 -2.21 0.79 -12.64
N ARG A 9 -1.70 0.93 -13.87
CA ARG A 9 -2.52 1.07 -15.07
C ARG A 9 -3.42 -0.14 -15.29
N LYS A 10 -2.90 -1.36 -15.15
CA LYS A 10 -3.66 -2.60 -15.41
C LYS A 10 -4.59 -2.99 -14.24
N ALA A 11 -4.13 -2.87 -13.00
CA ALA A 11 -4.86 -3.33 -11.82
C ALA A 11 -5.90 -2.32 -11.33
N ILE A 12 -5.61 -1.02 -11.44
CA ILE A 12 -6.47 0.06 -10.93
C ILE A 12 -7.14 0.86 -12.07
N GLY A 13 -6.66 0.72 -13.32
CA GLY A 13 -7.19 1.47 -14.44
C GLY A 13 -6.78 2.95 -14.45
N TYR A 14 -5.80 3.34 -13.63
CA TYR A 14 -5.35 4.73 -13.57
C TYR A 14 -4.53 5.08 -14.80
N ASN A 15 -5.03 5.99 -15.64
CA ASN A 15 -4.39 6.38 -16.89
C ASN A 15 -3.63 7.72 -16.86
N GLY A 16 -3.60 8.40 -15.71
CA GLY A 16 -2.95 9.70 -15.57
C GLY A 16 -1.42 9.67 -15.58
N ALA A 17 -0.83 10.84 -15.35
CA ALA A 17 0.60 10.97 -15.11
C ALA A 17 0.94 10.47 -13.70
N PHE A 18 2.15 9.94 -13.55
CA PHE A 18 2.70 9.50 -12.26
C PHE A 18 3.77 10.49 -11.80
N ALA A 19 3.70 10.87 -10.53
CA ALA A 19 4.78 11.57 -9.85
C ALA A 19 5.54 10.55 -9.00
N TYR A 20 6.88 10.63 -9.03
CA TYR A 20 7.73 9.75 -8.23
C TYR A 20 8.24 10.50 -7.00
N ALA A 21 8.12 9.87 -5.83
CA ALA A 21 8.69 10.33 -4.57
C ALA A 21 9.62 9.25 -4.02
N ARG A 22 10.72 9.66 -3.38
CA ARG A 22 11.71 8.74 -2.79
C ARG A 22 11.27 8.21 -1.44
N THR A 23 10.43 8.97 -0.74
CA THR A 23 9.88 8.58 0.57
C THR A 23 8.38 8.81 0.63
N LEU A 24 7.72 8.11 1.54
CA LEU A 24 6.30 8.35 1.83
C LEU A 24 6.07 9.79 2.31
N GLU A 25 6.99 10.34 3.10
CA GLU A 25 6.89 11.70 3.62
C GLU A 25 6.96 12.74 2.49
N GLU A 26 7.89 12.57 1.54
CA GLU A 26 7.95 13.40 0.33
C GLU A 26 6.64 13.33 -0.46
N ALA A 27 6.10 12.12 -0.67
CA ALA A 27 4.81 11.94 -1.35
C ALA A 27 3.65 12.66 -0.63
N ARG A 28 3.63 12.64 0.71
CA ARG A 28 2.62 13.35 1.51
C ARG A 28 2.73 14.87 1.34
N TYR A 29 3.92 15.43 1.28
CA TYR A 29 4.11 16.86 1.01
C TYR A 29 3.63 17.25 -0.39
N LEU A 30 3.82 16.41 -1.42
CA LEU A 30 3.30 16.67 -2.76
C LEU A 30 1.76 16.73 -2.77
N VAL A 31 1.10 15.81 -2.05
CA VAL A 31 -0.37 15.84 -1.90
C VAL A 31 -0.84 17.06 -1.12
N ALA A 32 -0.17 17.42 -0.02
CA ALA A 32 -0.48 18.63 0.75
C ALA A 32 -0.34 19.90 -0.11
N GLY A 33 0.63 19.92 -1.02
CA GLY A 33 0.81 20.97 -2.03
C GLY A 33 -0.16 20.90 -3.22
N GLN A 34 -1.19 20.04 -3.15
CA GLN A 34 -2.20 19.83 -4.21
C GLN A 34 -1.62 19.38 -5.56
N GLN A 35 -0.48 18.68 -5.54
CA GLN A 35 0.19 18.21 -6.76
C GLN A 35 -0.29 16.83 -7.23
N GLY A 36 -1.35 16.29 -6.62
CA GLY A 36 -1.96 15.04 -7.05
C GLY A 36 -2.60 14.26 -5.90
N LEU A 37 -2.74 12.95 -6.13
CA LEU A 37 -3.31 11.99 -5.20
C LEU A 37 -2.25 10.95 -4.84
N LEU A 38 -2.30 10.45 -3.61
CA LEU A 38 -1.43 9.37 -3.15
C LEU A 38 -2.27 8.13 -2.85
N LEU A 39 -2.00 7.06 -3.59
CA LEU A 39 -2.54 5.75 -3.28
C LEU A 39 -1.76 5.18 -2.08
N LEU A 40 -2.49 4.87 -1.01
CA LEU A 40 -1.94 4.26 0.19
C LEU A 40 -2.54 2.87 0.38
N ASP A 41 -1.72 1.97 0.91
CA ASP A 41 -2.23 0.73 1.51
C ASP A 41 -2.84 1.03 2.88
N CYS A 42 -3.84 0.27 3.28
CA CYS A 42 -4.36 0.31 4.63
C CYS A 42 -3.34 -0.35 5.55
N PHE A 43 -2.57 0.47 6.26
CA PHE A 43 -1.88 0.05 7.46
C PHE A 43 -2.30 0.98 8.59
N LYS A 44 -2.78 0.40 9.68
CA LYS A 44 -3.16 1.12 10.91
C LYS A 44 -2.01 2.01 11.45
N TYR A 45 -0.77 1.66 11.11
CA TYR A 45 0.44 2.37 11.51
C TYR A 45 0.89 3.48 10.55
N LEU A 46 0.20 3.67 9.41
CA LEU A 46 0.44 4.84 8.56
C LEU A 46 -0.10 6.07 9.28
N THR A 47 0.83 6.90 9.77
CA THR A 47 0.62 8.21 10.42
C THR A 47 -0.65 8.91 9.94
N ASP A 48 -1.39 9.54 10.84
CA ASP A 48 -2.60 10.31 10.53
C ASP A 48 -2.42 11.20 9.29
N PRO A 49 -3.46 11.41 8.47
CA PRO A 49 -3.37 12.31 7.34
C PRO A 49 -2.87 13.69 7.81
N MET A 50 -1.96 14.30 7.06
CA MET A 50 -1.52 15.66 7.37
C MET A 50 -2.73 16.60 7.32
N PRO A 51 -2.74 17.69 8.13
CA PRO A 51 -3.78 18.69 8.01
C PRO A 51 -3.97 19.15 6.56
N GLY A 52 -5.22 19.15 6.09
CA GLY A 52 -5.55 19.50 4.71
C GLY A 52 -5.55 18.33 3.71
N ILE A 53 -5.15 17.12 4.12
CA ILE A 53 -5.27 15.91 3.30
C ILE A 53 -6.50 15.10 3.74
N GLU A 54 -7.37 14.76 2.80
CA GLU A 54 -8.50 13.86 3.01
C GLU A 54 -8.16 12.44 2.54
N ARG A 55 -8.50 11.42 3.35
CA ARG A 55 -8.40 10.00 2.95
C ARG A 55 -9.75 9.49 2.47
N LYS A 56 -9.78 8.88 1.28
CA LYS A 56 -10.96 8.22 0.71
C LYS A 56 -10.67 6.75 0.44
N VAL A 57 -11.66 5.91 0.75
CA VAL A 57 -11.59 4.47 0.43
C VAL A 57 -11.72 4.30 -1.07
N LEU A 58 -10.81 3.54 -1.67
CA LEU A 58 -10.88 3.18 -3.08
C LEU A 58 -11.86 2.04 -3.28
N THR A 59 -12.88 2.26 -4.10
CA THR A 59 -13.90 1.26 -4.44
C THR A 59 -13.89 0.95 -5.92
N ASN A 60 -14.06 -0.33 -6.26
CA ASN A 60 -14.33 -0.78 -7.62
C ASN A 60 -15.81 -1.19 -7.73
N HIS A 61 -16.57 -0.52 -8.60
CA HIS A 61 -18.02 -0.73 -8.75
C HIS A 61 -18.82 -0.74 -7.42
N GLY A 62 -18.48 0.17 -6.51
CA GLY A 62 -19.14 0.30 -5.20
C GLY A 62 -18.70 -0.73 -4.15
N LYS A 63 -17.82 -1.66 -4.49
CA LYS A 63 -17.19 -2.59 -3.53
C LYS A 63 -15.78 -2.10 -3.17
N PRO A 64 -15.36 -2.18 -1.90
CA PRO A 64 -13.96 -1.96 -1.54
C PRO A 64 -13.05 -2.87 -2.35
N MET A 65 -11.87 -2.38 -2.76
CA MET A 65 -10.89 -3.23 -3.42
C MET A 65 -10.36 -4.30 -2.47
N GLU A 66 -10.43 -5.57 -2.87
CA GLU A 66 -9.84 -6.68 -2.11
C GLU A 66 -8.32 -6.70 -2.29
N ARG A 67 -7.59 -6.95 -1.20
CA ARG A 67 -6.14 -7.13 -1.22
C ARG A 67 -5.77 -8.53 -0.76
N HIS A 68 -4.81 -9.13 -1.46
CA HIS A 68 -4.23 -10.41 -1.07
C HIS A 68 -2.81 -10.18 -0.58
N TYR A 69 -2.57 -10.45 0.70
CA TYR A 69 -1.25 -10.40 1.31
C TYR A 69 -0.62 -11.80 1.30
N TYR A 70 0.64 -11.87 0.89
CA TYR A 70 1.37 -13.14 0.77
C TYR A 70 2.64 -13.11 1.62
N PHE A 71 2.86 -14.18 2.39
CA PHE A 71 4.13 -14.45 3.03
C PHE A 71 4.87 -15.52 2.22
N ILE A 72 6.04 -15.17 1.69
CA ILE A 72 6.84 -16.06 0.83
C ILE A 72 8.17 -16.32 1.52
N SER A 73 8.50 -17.60 1.71
CA SER A 73 9.78 -18.06 2.24
C SER A 73 10.37 -19.15 1.36
N GLN A 74 11.69 -19.37 1.47
CA GLN A 74 12.34 -20.48 0.77
C GLN A 74 11.84 -21.83 1.29
N ARG A 75 11.68 -22.80 0.38
CA ARG A 75 11.21 -24.15 0.70
C ARG A 75 12.25 -24.86 1.59
N ASN A 76 11.80 -25.61 2.59
CA ASN A 76 12.60 -26.42 3.51
C ASN A 76 13.47 -25.67 4.54
N GLN A 77 13.27 -24.37 4.77
CA GLN A 77 13.83 -23.72 5.96
C GLN A 77 12.88 -23.84 7.16
N ASN A 78 13.10 -24.86 8.00
CA ASN A 78 12.47 -24.98 9.32
C ASN A 78 13.16 -24.05 10.35
N ASN A 79 13.40 -22.81 9.97
CA ASN A 79 13.99 -21.81 10.85
C ASN A 79 12.88 -21.27 11.77
N SER A 80 13.08 -21.34 13.08
CA SER A 80 12.15 -20.82 14.09
C SER A 80 11.82 -19.34 13.88
N TYR A 81 12.76 -18.55 13.35
CA TYR A 81 12.52 -17.15 13.02
C TYR A 81 11.50 -16.96 11.89
N ILE A 82 11.47 -17.84 10.88
CA ILE A 82 10.50 -17.75 9.79
C ILE A 82 9.11 -18.08 10.29
N VAL A 83 9.00 -19.08 11.18
CA VAL A 83 7.73 -19.44 11.82
C VAL A 83 7.21 -18.28 12.67
N ALA A 84 8.06 -17.73 13.54
CA ALA A 84 7.70 -16.57 14.36
C ALA A 84 7.29 -15.36 13.52
N LEU A 85 8.02 -15.04 12.44
CA LEU A 85 7.70 -13.93 11.56
C LEU A 85 6.38 -14.15 10.81
N ARG A 86 6.11 -15.36 10.33
CA ARG A 86 4.84 -15.73 9.70
C ARG A 86 3.68 -15.54 10.68
N ASP A 87 3.86 -15.95 11.92
CA ASP A 87 2.80 -15.88 12.94
C ASP A 87 2.54 -14.42 13.36
N MET A 88 3.60 -13.62 13.53
CA MET A 88 3.47 -12.16 13.70
C MET A 88 2.79 -11.50 12.50
N PHE A 89 3.15 -11.88 11.28
CA PHE A 89 2.54 -11.36 10.06
C PHE A 89 1.04 -11.64 10.01
N ARG A 90 0.62 -12.86 10.36
CA ARG A 90 -0.82 -13.22 10.45
C ARG A 90 -1.55 -12.37 11.48
N GLN A 91 -0.96 -12.17 12.66
CA GLN A 91 -1.56 -11.33 13.69
C GLN A 91 -1.76 -9.89 13.19
N VAL A 92 -0.78 -9.32 12.49
CA VAL A 92 -0.93 -7.98 11.90
C VAL A 92 -2.05 -7.96 10.85
N LEU A 93 -2.21 -9.00 10.04
CA LEU A 93 -3.28 -9.08 9.05
C LEU A 93 -4.68 -9.19 9.67
N GLU A 94 -4.82 -9.82 10.84
CA GLU A 94 -6.08 -9.89 11.58
C GLU A 94 -6.48 -8.55 12.21
N GLU A 95 -5.52 -7.65 12.40
CA GLU A 95 -5.73 -6.30 12.96
C GLU A 95 -6.01 -5.21 11.89
N LEU A 96 -5.95 -5.56 10.60
CA LEU A 96 -6.25 -4.68 9.46
C LEU A 96 -7.75 -4.55 9.19
#